data_AF-A0A935P2R8-F1
#
_entry.id   AF-A0A935P2R8-F1
#
_cell.length_a   1.000
_cell.length_b   1.000
_cell.length_c   1.000
_cell.angle_alpha   90.00
_cell.angle_beta   90.00
_cell.angle_gamma   90.00
#
_symmetry.space_group_name_H-M   'P 1'
#
loop_
_entity.id
_entity.type
_entity.pdbx_description
1 polymer ?
#
loop_
_entity_poly.entity_id
_entity_poly.type
_entity_poly.pdbx_seq_one_letter_code
_entity_poly.pdbx_strand_id
1 'polypeptide(L)'
;MSEPTSPQDARALERIEKALGGLGGELKPPAGWEARVMAGRAAERAWWSWSIPLVAVAAAALLILWLRQPAQPTMQLALEVSHGQGETKVRGDQAQDVHLGDSVAARVKGRAHRALWFYLNDQLLLACPQDPACNTDDPEQLRATWQPKAVGKYVVVALSSAQAIPAPTGSLDADLAAAINARAELLERRFEVR
;
A
#
# COMPACT_ATOMS: atom_id res chain seq x y z
N MET A 1 24.99 -42.63 7.89
CA MET A 1 24.32 -43.80 8.48
C MET A 1 23.20 -43.27 9.34
N SER A 2 21.96 -43.38 8.89
CA SER A 2 20.81 -42.88 9.64
C SER A 2 20.38 -43.96 10.64
N GLU A 3 20.41 -43.65 11.94
CA GLU A 3 19.87 -44.52 12.98
C GLU A 3 18.36 -44.72 12.78
N PRO A 4 17.84 -45.96 12.92
CA PRO A 4 16.41 -46.22 12.79
C PRO A 4 15.64 -45.61 13.98
N THR A 5 14.71 -44.69 13.69
CA THR A 5 14.03 -43.84 14.68
C THR A 5 12.92 -44.53 15.48
N SER A 6 12.59 -45.80 15.21
CA SER A 6 11.65 -46.56 16.04
C SER A 6 11.90 -48.08 16.05
N PRO A 7 11.48 -48.80 17.12
CA PRO A 7 11.54 -50.27 17.18
C PRO A 7 10.73 -50.98 16.09
N GLN A 8 9.72 -50.31 15.51
CA GLN A 8 8.95 -50.86 14.39
C GLN A 8 9.74 -50.83 13.08
N ASP A 9 10.58 -49.81 12.89
CA ASP A 9 11.44 -49.68 11.70
C ASP A 9 12.53 -50.75 11.69
N ALA A 10 13.10 -51.06 12.86
CA ALA A 10 14.07 -52.15 13.01
C ALA A 10 13.49 -53.52 12.59
N ARG A 11 12.25 -53.83 13.02
CA ARG A 11 11.56 -55.08 12.63
C ARG A 11 11.09 -55.09 11.18
N ALA A 12 10.82 -53.92 10.60
CA ALA A 12 10.52 -53.79 9.18
C ALA A 12 11.78 -54.05 8.34
N LEU A 13 12.92 -53.48 8.72
CA LEU A 13 14.22 -53.70 8.09
C LEU A 13 14.63 -55.18 8.15
N GLU A 14 14.53 -55.83 9.31
CA GLU A 14 14.90 -57.23 9.47
C GLU A 14 14.04 -58.18 8.59
N ARG A 15 12.74 -57.88 8.44
CA ARG A 15 11.86 -58.62 7.53
C ARG A 15 12.25 -58.42 6.06
N ILE A 16 12.64 -57.21 5.68
CA ILE A 16 13.08 -56.88 4.33
C ILE A 16 14.43 -57.56 4.02
N GLU A 17 15.39 -57.50 4.94
CA GLU A 17 16.69 -58.17 4.80
C GLU A 17 16.53 -59.69 4.68
N LYS A 18 15.65 -60.29 5.50
CA LYS A 18 15.34 -61.72 5.42
C LYS A 18 14.67 -62.10 4.09
N ALA A 19 13.76 -61.26 3.59
CA ALA A 19 13.11 -61.48 2.30
C ALA A 19 14.09 -61.31 1.12
N LEU A 20 15.00 -60.33 1.20
CA LEU A 20 16.03 -60.08 0.19
C LEU A 20 17.11 -61.17 0.19
N GLY A 21 17.49 -61.68 1.37
CA GLY A 21 18.44 -62.78 1.51
C GLY A 21 17.95 -64.09 0.87
N GLY A 22 16.63 -64.30 0.83
CA GLY A 22 16.02 -65.43 0.13
C GLY A 22 15.96 -65.29 -1.40
N LEU A 23 16.10 -64.07 -1.92
CA LEU A 23 16.02 -63.76 -3.37
C LEU A 23 17.41 -63.77 -4.06
N GLY A 24 18.49 -63.94 -3.31
CA GLY A 24 19.87 -63.63 -3.72
C GLY A 24 20.59 -64.63 -4.65
N GLY A 25 19.92 -65.67 -5.16
CA GLY A 25 20.60 -66.72 -5.95
C GLY A 25 20.26 -66.76 -7.45
N GLU A 26 18.99 -66.56 -7.81
CA GLU A 26 18.48 -67.05 -9.11
C GLU A 26 18.10 -65.93 -10.09
N LEU A 27 18.00 -64.68 -9.63
CA LEU A 27 17.66 -63.53 -10.47
C LEU A 27 18.93 -62.88 -11.01
N LYS A 28 19.61 -63.55 -11.95
CA LYS A 28 20.60 -62.87 -12.78
C LYS A 28 19.83 -61.89 -13.68
N PRO A 29 20.02 -60.57 -13.52
CA PRO A 29 19.24 -59.63 -14.30
C PRO A 29 19.57 -59.82 -15.79
N PRO A 30 18.58 -59.69 -16.69
CA PRO A 30 18.77 -59.97 -18.11
C PRO A 30 19.82 -59.04 -18.70
N ALA A 31 20.54 -59.50 -19.71
CA ALA A 31 21.55 -58.68 -20.39
C ALA A 31 20.95 -57.31 -20.81
N GLY A 32 21.70 -56.23 -20.54
CA GLY A 32 21.29 -54.86 -20.86
C GLY A 32 20.21 -54.24 -19.97
N TRP A 33 19.88 -54.85 -18.81
CA TRP A 33 18.98 -54.23 -17.83
C TRP A 33 19.54 -52.92 -17.27
N GLU A 34 20.84 -52.87 -16.96
CA GLU A 34 21.51 -51.70 -16.40
C GLU A 34 21.46 -50.53 -17.37
N ALA A 35 21.72 -50.79 -18.65
CA ALA A 35 21.60 -49.78 -19.71
C ALA A 35 20.18 -49.22 -19.82
N ARG A 36 19.15 -50.07 -19.69
CA ARG A 36 17.74 -49.63 -19.71
C ARG A 36 17.38 -48.79 -18.48
N VAL A 37 17.81 -49.18 -17.29
CA VAL A 37 17.60 -48.41 -16.05
C VAL A 37 18.32 -47.06 -16.11
N MET A 38 19.56 -47.05 -16.60
CA MET A 38 20.35 -45.81 -16.73
C MET A 38 19.80 -44.88 -17.80
N ALA A 39 19.30 -45.42 -18.92
CA ALA A 39 18.62 -44.63 -19.96
C ALA A 39 17.32 -43.99 -19.44
N GLY A 40 16.52 -44.72 -18.65
CA GLY A 40 15.32 -44.17 -18.01
C GLY A 40 15.62 -43.00 -17.06
N ARG A 41 16.66 -43.14 -16.22
CA ARG A 41 17.09 -42.04 -15.32
C ARG A 41 17.71 -40.84 -16.03
N ALA A 42 18.36 -41.05 -17.18
CA ALA A 42 18.90 -39.96 -17.98
C ALA A 42 17.78 -39.09 -18.58
N ALA A 43 16.67 -39.71 -19.02
CA ALA A 43 15.51 -39.00 -19.55
C ALA A 43 14.78 -38.15 -18.48
N GLU A 44 14.66 -38.67 -17.24
CA GLU A 44 14.04 -37.93 -16.13
C GLU A 44 14.86 -36.71 -15.68
N ARG A 45 16.20 -36.81 -15.66
CA ARG A 45 17.09 -35.69 -15.33
C ARG A 45 17.01 -34.55 -16.35
N ALA A 46 16.85 -34.89 -17.62
CA ALA A 46 16.77 -33.90 -18.68
C ALA A 46 15.55 -32.98 -18.51
N TRP A 47 14.40 -33.50 -18.09
CA TRP A 47 13.19 -32.70 -17.94
C TRP A 47 13.20 -31.79 -16.70
N TRP A 48 13.83 -32.23 -15.60
CA TRP A 48 14.01 -31.42 -14.38
C TRP A 48 15.00 -30.26 -14.56
N SER A 49 15.93 -30.37 -15.50
CA SER A 49 16.92 -29.31 -15.75
C SER A 49 16.31 -28.01 -16.30
N TRP A 50 15.12 -28.07 -16.90
CA TRP A 50 14.42 -26.91 -17.47
C TRP A 50 13.40 -26.28 -16.52
N SER A 51 12.94 -26.99 -15.49
CA SER A 51 11.93 -26.49 -14.55
C SER A 51 12.52 -25.57 -13.47
N ILE A 52 13.76 -25.83 -13.04
CA ILE A 52 14.46 -25.05 -12.01
C ILE A 52 14.64 -23.56 -12.37
N PRO A 53 15.11 -23.17 -13.58
CA PRO A 53 15.27 -21.75 -13.90
C PRO A 53 13.93 -21.01 -13.97
N LEU A 54 12.86 -21.68 -14.38
CA LEU A 54 11.55 -21.06 -14.57
C LEU A 54 10.88 -20.70 -13.23
N VAL A 55 11.04 -21.56 -12.21
CA VAL A 55 10.57 -21.29 -10.85
C VAL A 55 11.36 -20.15 -10.20
N ALA A 56 12.68 -20.11 -10.39
CA ALA A 56 13.53 -19.05 -9.84
C ALA A 56 13.17 -17.65 -10.39
N VAL A 57 12.92 -17.56 -11.69
CA VAL A 57 12.50 -16.30 -12.34
C VAL A 57 11.13 -15.84 -11.82
N ALA A 58 10.16 -16.74 -11.69
CA ALA A 58 8.84 -16.42 -11.17
C ALA A 58 8.89 -15.93 -9.71
N ALA A 59 9.69 -16.59 -8.86
CA ALA A 59 9.87 -16.18 -7.47
C ALA A 59 10.55 -14.80 -7.36
N ALA A 60 11.57 -14.53 -8.17
CA ALA A 60 12.24 -13.23 -8.21
C ALA A 60 11.28 -12.11 -8.68
N ALA A 61 10.48 -12.38 -9.72
CA ALA A 61 9.48 -11.43 -10.20
C ALA A 61 8.43 -11.11 -9.13
N LEU A 62 7.93 -12.12 -8.42
CA LEU A 62 7.00 -11.94 -7.30
C LEU A 62 7.63 -11.14 -6.16
N LEU A 63 8.88 -11.42 -5.79
CA LEU A 63 9.61 -10.69 -4.75
C LEU A 63 9.78 -9.22 -5.12
N ILE A 64 10.15 -8.93 -6.37
CA ILE A 64 10.29 -7.57 -6.89
C ILE A 64 8.93 -6.86 -6.87
N LEU A 65 7.84 -7.55 -7.27
CA LEU A 65 6.50 -7.00 -7.25
C LEU A 65 6.04 -6.69 -5.81
N TRP A 66 6.40 -7.55 -4.85
CA TRP A 66 6.07 -7.40 -3.44
C TRP A 66 6.85 -6.24 -2.79
N LEU A 67 8.14 -6.10 -3.11
CA LEU A 67 8.97 -4.96 -2.70
C LEU A 67 8.53 -3.65 -3.36
N ARG A 68 7.86 -3.73 -4.52
CA ARG A 68 7.29 -2.59 -5.24
C ARG A 68 5.85 -2.26 -4.85
N GLN A 69 5.31 -2.85 -3.78
CA GLN A 69 4.00 -2.42 -3.30
C GLN A 69 4.02 -0.90 -3.07
N PRO A 70 3.15 -0.14 -3.75
CA PRO A 70 3.09 1.29 -3.54
C PRO A 70 2.72 1.52 -2.08
N ALA A 71 3.57 2.26 -1.36
CA ALA A 71 3.22 2.72 -0.03
C ALA A 71 1.84 3.38 -0.13
N GLN A 72 0.86 2.87 0.63
CA GLN A 72 -0.46 3.50 0.71
C GLN A 72 -0.26 4.99 0.98
N PRO A 73 -0.96 5.89 0.25
CA PRO A 73 -0.77 7.32 0.43
C PRO A 73 -0.96 7.65 1.91
N THR A 74 0.11 8.16 2.53
CA THR A 74 0.11 8.42 3.98
C THR A 74 -0.84 9.55 4.33
N MET A 75 -1.20 10.36 3.34
CA MET A 75 -2.06 11.50 3.50
C MET A 75 -3.41 11.31 2.82
N GLN A 76 -4.48 11.71 3.51
CA GLN A 76 -5.84 11.69 2.98
C GLN A 76 -6.48 13.05 3.20
N LEU A 77 -7.07 13.60 2.14
CA LEU A 77 -7.91 14.80 2.18
C LEU A 77 -9.35 14.39 1.87
N ALA A 78 -10.26 14.66 2.78
CA ALA A 78 -11.69 14.50 2.58
C ALA A 78 -12.38 15.86 2.63
N LEU A 79 -13.22 16.13 1.63
CA LEU A 79 -14.05 17.32 1.56
C LEU A 79 -15.52 16.90 1.62
N GLU A 80 -16.27 17.50 2.54
CA GLU A 80 -17.71 17.30 2.67
C GLU A 80 -18.42 18.64 2.49
N VAL A 81 -19.37 18.71 1.57
CA VAL A 81 -20.21 19.89 1.35
C VAL A 81 -21.60 19.58 1.89
N SER A 82 -22.14 20.49 2.70
CA SER A 82 -23.51 20.43 3.23
C SER A 82 -24.31 21.61 2.68
N HIS A 83 -25.37 21.33 1.94
CA HIS A 83 -26.27 22.35 1.40
C HIS A 83 -27.35 22.72 2.43
N GLY A 84 -27.30 23.96 2.93
CA GLY A 84 -28.29 24.47 3.89
C GLY A 84 -28.30 23.79 5.27
N GLN A 85 -29.16 24.29 6.16
CA GLN A 85 -29.41 23.69 7.47
C GLN A 85 -30.39 22.52 7.33
N GLY A 86 -29.92 21.34 6.95
CA GLY A 86 -30.68 20.10 7.19
C GLY A 86 -30.58 18.96 6.18
N GLU A 87 -30.05 19.14 4.97
CA GLU A 87 -30.14 18.08 3.95
C GLU A 87 -28.86 17.82 3.15
N THR A 88 -28.63 16.52 2.90
CA THR A 88 -27.66 15.87 2.01
C THR A 88 -26.19 16.26 2.14
N LYS A 89 -25.44 15.46 2.91
CA LYS A 89 -23.97 15.42 2.80
C LYS A 89 -23.59 14.78 1.47
N VAL A 90 -23.14 15.59 0.52
CA VAL A 90 -22.48 15.06 -0.66
C VAL A 90 -21.04 14.72 -0.27
N ARG A 91 -20.78 13.42 -0.09
CA ARG A 91 -19.43 12.88 0.09
C ARG A 91 -18.91 12.48 -1.28
N GLY A 92 -17.94 13.23 -1.82
CA GLY A 92 -17.36 12.86 -3.11
C GLY A 92 -16.18 13.74 -3.51
N ASP A 93 -15.38 13.22 -4.43
CA ASP A 93 -14.24 13.92 -5.04
C ASP A 93 -14.67 15.01 -6.05
N GLN A 94 -15.98 15.23 -6.18
CA GLN A 94 -16.59 16.20 -7.09
C GLN A 94 -17.27 17.31 -6.29
N ALA A 95 -16.48 18.19 -5.69
CA ALA A 95 -16.96 19.44 -5.11
C ALA A 95 -17.27 20.49 -6.20
N GLN A 96 -17.91 20.08 -7.30
CA GLN A 96 -18.11 20.95 -8.46
C GLN A 96 -19.30 21.91 -8.29
N ASP A 97 -20.24 21.60 -7.39
CA ASP A 97 -21.46 22.39 -7.15
C ASP A 97 -21.51 22.95 -5.71
N VAL A 98 -20.59 23.87 -5.41
CA VAL A 98 -20.60 24.63 -4.14
C VAL A 98 -21.23 26.00 -4.38
N HIS A 99 -22.24 26.35 -3.59
CA HIS A 99 -22.94 27.63 -3.66
C HIS A 99 -22.60 28.52 -2.46
N LEU A 100 -22.88 29.81 -2.59
CA LEU A 100 -22.85 30.73 -1.45
C LEU A 100 -23.80 30.26 -0.33
N GLY A 101 -23.28 30.23 0.91
CA GLY A 101 -24.03 29.80 2.09
C GLY A 101 -23.92 28.31 2.41
N ASP A 102 -23.35 27.50 1.51
CA ASP A 102 -23.02 26.10 1.82
C ASP A 102 -21.97 26.01 2.93
N SER A 103 -22.01 24.94 3.70
CA SER A 103 -20.98 24.63 4.70
C SER A 103 -20.02 23.60 4.14
N VAL A 104 -18.75 23.97 4.04
CA VAL A 104 -17.69 23.07 3.58
C VAL A 104 -16.86 22.64 4.78
N ALA A 105 -16.69 21.33 4.92
CA ALA A 105 -15.86 20.72 5.95
C ALA A 105 -14.71 19.96 5.28
N ALA A 106 -13.48 20.39 5.56
CA ALA A 106 -12.29 19.67 5.11
C ALA A 106 -11.66 18.92 6.28
N ARG A 107 -11.13 17.73 5.98
CA ARG A 107 -10.41 16.89 6.93
C ARG A 107 -9.12 16.41 6.30
N VAL A 108 -8.02 16.55 7.02
CA VAL A 108 -6.73 15.97 6.63
C VAL A 108 -6.27 14.95 7.67
N LYS A 109 -5.90 13.76 7.19
CA LYS A 109 -5.16 12.74 7.94
C LYS A 109 -3.76 12.62 7.37
N GLY A 110 -2.80 12.32 8.23
CA GLY A 110 -1.41 12.17 7.82
C GLY A 110 -0.46 12.03 9.00
N ARG A 111 0.79 12.43 8.77
CA ARG A 111 1.90 12.46 9.74
C ARG A 111 1.68 13.46 10.88
N ALA A 112 2.69 13.58 11.75
CA ALA A 112 2.66 14.36 12.99
C ALA A 112 2.20 15.82 12.81
N HIS A 113 2.72 16.52 11.80
CA HIS A 113 2.33 17.89 11.49
C HIS A 113 1.36 17.90 10.32
N ARG A 114 0.22 18.57 10.52
CA ARG A 114 -0.86 18.69 9.53
C ARG A 114 -1.30 20.14 9.45
N ALA A 115 -1.66 20.57 8.26
CA ALA A 115 -2.24 21.89 8.03
C ALA A 115 -3.35 21.81 6.97
N LEU A 116 -4.32 22.71 7.09
CA LEU A 116 -5.34 22.96 6.07
C LEU A 116 -5.32 24.43 5.76
N TRP A 117 -5.12 24.79 4.50
CA TRP A 117 -5.15 26.16 4.03
C TRP A 117 -6.23 26.34 2.99
N PHE A 118 -6.96 27.44 3.09
CA PHE A 118 -8.06 27.80 2.20
C PHE A 118 -7.70 29.09 1.51
N TYR A 119 -7.76 29.09 0.19
CA TYR A 119 -7.51 30.27 -0.63
C TYR A 119 -8.74 30.61 -1.47
N LEU A 120 -8.94 31.90 -1.70
CA LEU A 120 -9.87 32.44 -2.68
C LEU A 120 -9.08 33.31 -3.64
N ASN A 121 -9.09 32.97 -4.93
CA ASN A 121 -8.33 33.68 -5.96
C ASN A 121 -6.86 33.92 -5.51
N ASP A 122 -6.23 32.85 -5.03
CA ASP A 122 -4.84 32.80 -4.53
C ASP A 122 -4.53 33.60 -3.27
N GLN A 123 -5.53 34.20 -2.63
CA GLN A 123 -5.42 34.88 -1.33
C GLN A 123 -5.86 33.97 -0.19
N LEU A 124 -5.05 33.89 0.86
CA LEU A 124 -5.35 33.09 2.04
C LEU A 124 -6.59 33.62 2.78
N LEU A 125 -7.55 32.73 3.00
CA LEU A 125 -8.75 32.98 3.79
C LEU A 125 -8.66 32.41 5.20
N LEU A 126 -8.11 31.20 5.32
CA LEU A 126 -8.07 30.46 6.59
C LEU A 126 -6.87 29.52 6.61
N ALA A 127 -6.23 29.41 7.77
CA ALA A 127 -5.10 28.51 7.98
C ALA A 127 -5.22 27.76 9.31
N CYS A 128 -5.32 26.43 9.23
CA CYS A 128 -5.25 25.55 10.38
C CYS A 128 -3.80 25.08 10.63
N PRO A 129 -3.39 24.94 11.90
CA PRO A 129 -4.22 24.92 13.11
C PRO A 129 -4.45 26.28 13.82
N GLN A 130 -4.00 27.41 13.27
CA GLN A 130 -4.03 28.70 13.99
C GLN A 130 -5.41 29.40 14.03
N ASP A 131 -6.31 29.06 13.10
CA ASP A 131 -7.61 29.70 12.99
C ASP A 131 -8.67 29.08 13.94
N PRO A 132 -9.57 29.87 14.54
CA PRO A 132 -10.63 29.36 15.42
C PRO A 132 -11.65 28.44 14.74
N ALA A 133 -11.79 28.44 13.41
CA ALA A 133 -12.67 27.50 12.71
C ALA A 133 -12.08 26.07 12.60
N CYS A 134 -10.85 25.89 13.07
CA CYS A 134 -10.16 24.61 13.11
C CYS A 134 -10.54 23.83 14.37
N ASN A 135 -10.77 22.54 14.20
CA ASN A 135 -10.91 21.60 15.30
C ASN A 135 -9.68 20.69 15.33
N THR A 136 -8.99 20.71 16.46
CA THR A 136 -7.77 19.93 16.76
C THR A 136 -7.99 18.91 17.88
N ASP A 137 -9.24 18.61 18.23
CA ASP A 137 -9.57 17.71 19.35
C ASP A 137 -9.15 16.26 19.06
N ASP A 138 -9.11 15.89 17.77
CA ASP A 138 -8.69 14.58 17.31
C ASP A 138 -7.20 14.57 16.96
N PRO A 139 -6.36 13.78 17.66
CA PRO A 139 -4.93 13.72 17.40
C PRO A 139 -4.58 13.05 16.06
N GLU A 140 -5.50 12.34 15.41
CA GLU A 140 -5.28 11.65 14.14
C GLU A 140 -5.72 12.47 12.90
N GLN A 141 -6.53 13.51 13.08
CA GLN A 141 -7.01 14.34 11.98
C GLN A 141 -7.13 15.81 12.36
N LEU A 142 -6.84 16.68 11.40
CA LEU A 142 -7.13 18.11 11.51
C LEU A 142 -8.38 18.40 10.70
N ARG A 143 -9.34 19.10 11.28
CA ARG A 143 -10.60 19.45 10.63
C ARG A 143 -10.79 20.96 10.60
N ALA A 144 -11.34 21.47 9.51
CA ALA A 144 -11.82 22.83 9.38
C ALA A 144 -13.25 22.81 8.85
N THR A 145 -14.11 23.70 9.35
CA THR A 145 -15.45 23.92 8.78
C THR A 145 -15.60 25.41 8.50
N TRP A 146 -15.96 25.77 7.28
CA TRP A 146 -16.15 27.16 6.88
C TRP A 146 -17.31 27.30 5.89
N GLN A 147 -17.79 28.52 5.73
CA GLN A 147 -18.82 28.87 4.75
C GLN A 147 -18.20 29.83 3.72
N PRO A 148 -18.26 29.53 2.42
CA PRO A 148 -17.88 30.47 1.37
C PRO A 148 -18.74 31.74 1.46
N LYS A 149 -18.08 32.90 1.48
CA LYS A 149 -18.72 34.22 1.59
C LYS A 149 -18.66 35.04 0.30
N ALA A 150 -17.93 34.56 -0.71
CA ALA A 150 -17.73 35.24 -1.98
C ALA A 150 -17.73 34.23 -3.13
N VAL A 151 -18.13 34.69 -4.31
CA VAL A 151 -18.02 33.96 -5.57
C VAL A 151 -16.56 33.97 -6.02
N GLY A 152 -16.07 32.84 -6.55
CA GLY A 152 -14.72 32.77 -7.10
C GLY A 152 -14.11 31.38 -7.04
N LYS A 153 -12.79 31.33 -7.30
CA LYS A 153 -12.01 30.09 -7.32
C LYS A 153 -11.46 29.81 -5.94
N TYR A 154 -11.91 28.71 -5.35
CA TYR A 154 -11.43 28.24 -4.06
C TYR A 154 -10.39 27.14 -4.25
N VAL A 155 -9.34 27.19 -3.43
CA VAL A 155 -8.32 26.15 -3.35
C VAL A 155 -8.18 25.71 -1.90
N VAL A 156 -8.39 24.43 -1.66
CA VAL A 156 -8.12 23.77 -0.37
C VAL A 156 -6.82 23.01 -0.50
N VAL A 157 -5.85 23.41 0.28
CA VAL A 157 -4.54 22.76 0.36
C VAL A 157 -4.49 22.01 1.68
N ALA A 158 -4.37 20.70 1.60
CA ALA A 158 -4.03 19.89 2.75
C ALA A 158 -2.52 19.62 2.72
N LEU A 159 -1.91 19.66 3.90
CA LEU A 159 -0.49 19.38 4.07
C LEU A 159 -0.26 18.36 5.18
N SER A 160 0.75 17.52 4.98
CA SER A 160 1.23 16.63 6.02
C SER A 160 2.75 16.49 6.00
N SER A 161 3.40 16.59 7.15
CA SER A 161 4.85 16.46 7.28
C SER A 161 5.26 15.80 8.59
N ALA A 162 6.48 15.23 8.59
CA ALA A 162 7.14 14.81 9.82
C ALA A 162 7.78 15.99 10.57
N GLN A 163 7.94 17.15 9.91
CA GLN A 163 8.51 18.37 10.48
C GLN A 163 7.44 19.47 10.57
N ALA A 164 7.70 20.50 11.37
CA ALA A 164 6.81 21.65 11.47
C ALA A 164 6.58 22.27 10.09
N ILE A 165 5.31 22.49 9.75
CA ILE A 165 4.91 23.13 8.49
C ILE A 165 5.02 24.65 8.71
N PRO A 166 5.72 25.39 7.82
CA PRO A 166 5.80 26.85 7.90
C PRO A 166 4.42 27.49 7.89
N ALA A 167 4.24 28.58 8.64
CA ALA A 167 3.00 29.34 8.58
C ALA A 167 2.86 30.00 7.19
N PRO A 168 1.64 30.00 6.59
CA PRO A 168 1.42 30.65 5.31
C PRO A 168 1.54 32.18 5.45
N THR A 169 2.04 32.81 4.41
CA THR A 169 2.28 34.25 4.28
C THR A 169 1.15 34.98 3.57
N GLY A 170 0.26 34.24 2.90
CA GLY A 170 -0.96 34.79 2.29
C GLY A 170 -1.06 34.60 0.77
N SER A 171 0.02 34.14 0.12
CA SER A 171 0.10 33.91 -1.31
C SER A 171 0.23 32.42 -1.58
N LEU A 172 -0.72 31.85 -2.35
CA LEU A 172 -0.76 30.42 -2.64
C LEU A 172 0.61 29.88 -3.11
N ASP A 173 1.17 30.46 -4.17
CA ASP A 173 2.42 29.95 -4.77
C ASP A 173 3.61 30.01 -3.80
N ALA A 174 3.76 31.11 -3.06
CA ALA A 174 4.85 31.27 -2.10
C ALA A 174 4.71 30.28 -0.93
N ASP A 175 3.48 30.07 -0.47
CA ASP A 175 3.16 29.20 0.66
C ASP A 175 3.32 27.73 0.26
N LEU A 176 2.91 27.34 -0.96
CA LEU A 176 3.17 26.01 -1.49
C LEU A 176 4.66 25.73 -1.65
N ALA A 177 5.42 26.69 -2.19
CA ALA A 177 6.87 26.56 -2.30
C ALA A 177 7.53 26.37 -0.93
N ALA A 178 7.13 27.14 0.08
CA ALA A 178 7.61 27.00 1.45
C ALA A 178 7.28 25.63 2.06
N ALA A 179 6.05 25.13 1.86
CA ALA A 179 5.62 23.82 2.33
C ALA A 179 6.43 22.67 1.68
N ILE A 180 6.65 22.75 0.37
CA ILE A 180 7.46 21.78 -0.38
C ILE A 180 8.91 21.80 0.11
N ASN A 181 9.49 22.98 0.32
CA ASN A 181 10.84 23.13 0.88
C ASN A 181 10.96 22.53 2.30
N ALA A 182 9.87 22.57 3.08
CA ALA A 182 9.76 21.90 4.38
C ALA A 182 9.40 20.39 4.27
N ARG A 183 9.47 19.82 3.07
CA ARG A 183 9.20 18.40 2.76
C ARG A 183 7.79 17.94 3.15
N ALA A 184 6.81 18.84 3.06
CA ALA A 184 5.41 18.46 3.24
C ALA A 184 4.89 17.69 2.02
N GLU A 185 4.14 16.61 2.30
CA GLU A 185 3.22 16.01 1.34
C GLU A 185 2.02 16.97 1.17
N LEU A 186 1.54 17.12 -0.06
CA LEU A 186 0.52 18.09 -0.42
C LEU A 186 -0.59 17.41 -1.23
N LEU A 187 -1.83 17.70 -0.86
CA LEU A 187 -3.02 17.39 -1.63
C LEU A 187 -3.83 18.65 -1.84
N GLU A 188 -4.19 18.91 -3.09
CA GLU A 188 -4.96 20.08 -3.47
C GLU A 188 -6.35 19.69 -3.98
N ARG A 189 -7.35 20.49 -3.63
CA ARG A 189 -8.70 20.43 -4.19
C ARG A 189 -9.13 21.82 -4.62
N ARG A 190 -9.47 21.96 -5.89
CA ARG A 190 -9.99 23.20 -6.47
C ARG A 190 -11.48 23.07 -6.74
N PHE A 191 -12.22 24.13 -6.50
CA PHE A 191 -13.61 24.25 -6.91
C PHE A 191 -13.99 25.71 -7.13
N GLU A 192 -15.09 25.93 -7.84
CA GLU A 192 -15.64 27.25 -8.10
C GLU A 192 -16.93 27.41 -7.32
N VAL A 193 -17.09 28.55 -6.64
CA VAL A 193 -18.34 28.93 -5.98
C VAL A 193 -19.05 29.93 -6.88
N ARG A 194 -20.32 29.68 -7.16
CA ARG A 194 -21.18 30.52 -8.01
C ARG A 194 -22.37 31.09 -7.24
#